data_AF-A0A6P2AUK2-F1
#
_entry.id   AF-A0A6P2AUK2-F1
#
_cell.length_a   1.000
_cell.length_b   1.000
_cell.length_c   1.000
_cell.angle_alpha   90.00
_cell.angle_beta   90.00
_cell.angle_gamma   90.00
#
_symmetry.space_group_name_H-M   'P 1'
#
loop_
_entity.id
_entity.type
_entity.pdbx_description
1 polymer ?
#
loop_
_entity_poly.entity_id
_entity_poly.type
_entity_poly.pdbx_seq_one_letter_code
_entity_poly.pdbx_strand_id
1 'polypeptide(L)'
;MHQLMVGGPIAAALVLRYLTLPRTLPWPQRWVATVGALTLPPLLLLTTAMAIVLMGPAGQMAGMTVGFGGYGLSVAILTGGGFVFLVLLWLGWRSQQQVQTYPEIQIQNHPARLLKTPLCFAGQVGLWRPQLVVSQGLLDTLNEEQLGAVLAHEQAHAYYGDTFWFLVWGWLRRLTAWLPRTGQLWQELLLLRELRADHWAATQVDPLTLAESLLLVVRSPLPPFPTAVAFNDQPHRLEDRINALLATDQGDGQGAKQERDRWLLWGGLLILLPLLLMPLHQ
;
A
#
# COMPACT_ATOMS: atom_id res chain seq x y z
N MET A 1 21.93 -20.37 -21.53
CA MET A 1 22.10 -19.88 -20.15
C MET A 1 21.76 -18.38 -19.95
N HIS A 2 21.46 -17.59 -20.99
CA HIS A 2 20.72 -16.29 -20.89
C HIS A 2 19.46 -16.38 -20.01
N GLN A 3 18.80 -17.53 -20.05
CA GLN A 3 17.59 -17.82 -19.28
C GLN A 3 17.82 -17.91 -17.76
N LEU A 4 19.06 -18.11 -17.27
CA LEU A 4 19.33 -18.21 -15.83
C LEU A 4 19.44 -16.84 -15.16
N MET A 5 19.98 -15.82 -15.83
CA MET A 5 20.12 -14.48 -15.25
C MET A 5 18.79 -13.73 -15.14
N VAL A 6 17.87 -13.98 -16.08
CA VAL A 6 16.50 -13.44 -16.03
C VAL A 6 15.56 -14.40 -15.29
N GLY A 7 15.70 -15.71 -15.49
CA GLY A 7 14.84 -16.73 -14.89
C GLY A 7 15.06 -16.93 -13.40
N GLY A 8 16.29 -16.75 -12.88
CA GLY A 8 16.59 -16.85 -11.45
C GLY A 8 15.80 -15.85 -10.60
N PRO A 9 15.88 -14.53 -10.88
CA PRO A 9 15.09 -13.51 -10.21
C PRO A 9 13.57 -13.71 -10.35
N ILE A 10 13.10 -14.17 -11.52
CA ILE A 10 11.68 -14.50 -11.73
C ILE A 10 11.26 -15.71 -10.87
N ALA A 11 12.07 -16.77 -10.83
CA ALA A 11 11.80 -17.95 -10.01
C ALA A 11 11.80 -17.59 -8.51
N ALA A 12 12.77 -16.79 -8.06
CA ALA A 12 12.80 -16.28 -6.69
C ALA A 12 11.57 -15.43 -6.38
N ALA A 13 11.17 -14.53 -7.29
CA ALA A 13 9.95 -13.73 -7.17
C ALA A 13 8.70 -14.62 -7.06
N LEU A 14 8.60 -15.70 -7.83
CA LEU A 14 7.50 -16.66 -7.73
C LEU A 14 7.51 -17.39 -6.37
N VAL A 15 8.66 -17.89 -5.93
CA VAL A 15 8.79 -18.57 -4.62
C VAL A 15 8.36 -17.64 -3.50
N LEU A 16 8.84 -16.39 -3.48
CA LEU A 16 8.47 -15.38 -2.48
C LEU A 16 6.96 -15.12 -2.43
N ARG A 17 6.24 -15.25 -3.55
CA ARG A 17 4.78 -15.10 -3.60
C ARG A 17 4.04 -16.33 -3.05
N TYR A 18 4.67 -17.51 -3.12
CA TYR A 18 4.10 -18.75 -2.61
C TYR A 18 4.40 -19.02 -1.14
N LEU A 19 5.46 -18.41 -0.58
CA LEU A 19 5.70 -18.41 0.87
C LEU A 19 4.42 -17.94 1.57
N THR A 20 3.84 -18.84 2.36
CA THR A 20 2.49 -18.68 2.91
C THR A 20 2.44 -17.61 3.98
N LEU A 21 1.41 -16.76 3.92
CA LEU A 21 1.03 -15.84 4.99
C LEU A 21 -0.06 -16.53 5.83
N PRO A 22 0.26 -17.04 7.04
CA PRO A 22 -0.76 -17.64 7.88
C PRO A 22 -1.72 -16.54 8.35
N ARG A 23 -3.02 -16.71 8.06
CA ARG A 23 -4.07 -15.79 8.52
C ARG A 23 -4.25 -15.77 10.05
N THR A 24 -3.67 -16.76 10.74
CA THR A 24 -3.75 -16.94 12.19
C THR A 24 -2.79 -16.05 12.97
N LEU A 25 -1.87 -15.35 12.29
CA LEU A 25 -0.94 -14.44 12.97
C LEU A 25 -1.65 -13.16 13.41
N PRO A 26 -1.18 -12.50 14.49
CA PRO A 26 -1.62 -11.16 14.85
C PRO A 26 -1.48 -10.18 13.68
N TRP A 27 -2.38 -9.19 13.59
CA TRP A 27 -2.38 -8.23 12.48
C TRP A 27 -1.04 -7.50 12.27
N PRO A 28 -0.23 -7.15 13.30
CA PRO A 28 1.05 -6.48 13.07
C PRO A 28 2.07 -7.37 12.34
N GLN A 29 2.04 -8.68 12.59
CA GLN A 29 2.89 -9.66 11.89
C GLN A 29 2.41 -9.85 10.45
N ARG A 30 1.09 -10.04 10.27
CA ARG A 30 0.47 -10.10 8.95
C ARG A 30 0.82 -8.87 8.09
N TRP A 31 0.87 -7.68 8.68
CA TRP A 31 1.28 -6.45 8.00
C TRP A 31 2.68 -6.55 7.43
N VAL A 32 3.67 -6.87 8.26
CA VAL A 32 5.07 -6.97 7.84
C VAL A 32 5.23 -8.02 6.75
N ALA A 33 4.64 -9.20 6.96
CA ALA A 33 4.76 -10.30 6.02
C ALA A 33 4.05 -10.00 4.68
N THR A 34 2.88 -9.36 4.70
CA THR A 34 2.15 -8.94 3.49
C THR A 34 2.92 -7.86 2.72
N VAL A 35 3.47 -6.86 3.41
CA VAL A 35 4.30 -5.81 2.79
C VAL A 35 5.56 -6.43 2.15
N GLY A 36 6.26 -7.32 2.85
CA GLY A 36 7.43 -8.02 2.32
C GLY A 36 7.11 -8.85 1.07
N ALA A 37 6.07 -9.69 1.15
CA ALA A 37 5.62 -10.49 0.02
C ALA A 37 5.14 -9.64 -1.17
N LEU A 38 4.57 -8.45 -0.91
CA LEU A 38 4.11 -7.53 -1.97
C LEU A 38 5.26 -6.81 -2.66
N THR A 39 6.24 -6.34 -1.90
CA THR A 39 7.25 -5.37 -2.34
C THR A 39 8.58 -5.99 -2.77
N LEU A 40 9.02 -7.09 -2.15
CA LEU A 40 10.33 -7.67 -2.47
C LEU A 40 10.42 -8.22 -3.89
N PRO A 41 9.43 -8.98 -4.42
CA PRO A 41 9.51 -9.48 -5.80
C PRO A 41 9.67 -8.38 -6.87
N PRO A 42 8.86 -7.30 -6.90
CA PRO A 42 9.05 -6.23 -7.88
C PRO A 42 10.38 -5.50 -7.68
N LEU A 43 10.84 -5.28 -6.44
CA LEU A 43 12.12 -4.62 -6.18
C LEU A 43 13.29 -5.46 -6.68
N LEU A 44 13.28 -6.78 -6.46
CA LEU A 44 14.27 -7.69 -7.01
C LEU A 44 14.33 -7.61 -8.56
N LEU A 45 13.17 -7.59 -9.22
CA LEU A 45 13.12 -7.51 -10.68
C LEU A 45 13.62 -6.15 -11.19
N LEU A 46 13.30 -5.06 -10.49
CA LEU A 46 13.77 -3.71 -10.83
C LEU A 46 15.29 -3.57 -10.63
N THR A 47 15.84 -4.06 -9.51
CA THR A 47 17.30 -4.01 -9.27
C THR A 47 18.05 -4.92 -10.23
N THR A 48 17.49 -6.08 -10.59
CA THR A 48 18.04 -6.93 -11.66
C THR A 48 18.07 -6.19 -12.99
N ALA A 49 16.96 -5.57 -13.41
CA ALA A 49 16.89 -4.81 -14.65
C ALA A 49 17.88 -3.64 -14.65
N MET A 50 17.99 -2.94 -13.51
CA MET A 50 18.96 -1.86 -13.33
C MET A 50 20.40 -2.36 -13.48
N ALA A 51 20.75 -3.48 -12.85
CA ALA A 51 22.08 -4.08 -12.96
C ALA A 51 22.43 -4.38 -14.42
N ILE A 52 21.51 -5.02 -15.17
CA ILE A 52 21.70 -5.35 -16.58
C ILE A 52 21.90 -4.08 -17.43
N VAL A 53 21.11 -3.03 -17.21
CA VAL A 53 21.26 -1.77 -17.97
C VAL A 53 22.58 -1.09 -17.68
N LEU A 54 23.04 -1.11 -16.42
CA LEU A 54 24.32 -0.50 -16.02
C LEU A 54 25.52 -1.26 -16.57
N MET A 55 25.44 -2.59 -16.73
CA MET A 55 26.50 -3.40 -17.34
C MET A 55 26.59 -3.20 -18.86
N GLY A 56 25.51 -2.77 -19.50
CA GLY A 56 25.44 -2.57 -20.95
C GLY A 56 25.08 -3.85 -21.72
N PRO A 57 24.93 -3.74 -23.05
CA PRO A 57 24.47 -4.84 -23.91
C PRO A 57 25.57 -5.86 -24.27
N ALA A 58 26.84 -5.55 -23.97
CA ALA A 58 27.99 -6.36 -24.35
C ALA A 58 28.88 -6.63 -23.12
N GLY A 59 28.99 -7.90 -22.76
CA GLY A 59 29.85 -8.37 -21.67
C GLY A 59 29.49 -9.77 -21.23
N GLN A 60 30.34 -10.36 -20.39
CA GLN A 60 30.15 -11.70 -19.84
C GLN A 60 30.03 -11.64 -18.33
N MET A 61 28.98 -12.25 -17.79
CA MET A 61 28.91 -12.56 -16.36
C MET A 61 29.05 -14.06 -16.18
N ALA A 62 30.07 -14.47 -15.42
CA ALA A 62 30.37 -15.89 -15.17
C ALA A 62 30.49 -16.73 -16.47
N GLY A 63 31.12 -16.18 -17.51
CA GLY A 63 31.36 -16.86 -18.80
C GLY A 63 30.15 -16.93 -19.74
N MET A 64 29.06 -16.20 -19.45
CA MET A 64 27.85 -16.16 -20.27
C MET A 64 27.66 -14.76 -20.84
N THR A 65 27.45 -14.65 -22.16
CA THR A 65 27.15 -13.36 -22.78
C THR A 65 25.84 -12.82 -22.23
N VAL A 66 25.75 -11.51 -21.97
CA VAL A 66 24.49 -10.78 -21.83
C VAL A 66 24.05 -10.36 -23.23
N GLY A 67 22.78 -10.56 -23.54
CA GLY A 67 22.29 -10.53 -24.92
C GLY A 67 21.48 -9.27 -25.12
N PHE A 68 21.51 -8.71 -26.33
CA PHE A 68 20.70 -7.54 -26.69
C PHE A 68 19.22 -7.67 -26.28
N GLY A 69 18.66 -8.88 -26.32
CA GLY A 69 17.29 -9.15 -25.87
C GLY A 69 17.05 -8.91 -24.38
N GLY A 70 17.98 -9.36 -23.51
CA GLY A 70 17.89 -9.15 -22.06
C GLY A 70 18.05 -7.66 -21.71
N TYR A 71 19.02 -7.00 -22.33
CA TYR A 71 19.25 -5.56 -22.18
C TYR A 71 18.01 -4.74 -22.62
N GLY A 72 17.47 -5.02 -23.81
CA GLY A 72 16.27 -4.35 -24.32
C GLY A 72 15.05 -4.54 -23.41
N LEU A 73 14.85 -5.76 -22.89
CA LEU A 73 13.78 -6.03 -21.93
C LEU A 73 13.96 -5.24 -20.62
N SER A 74 15.18 -5.17 -20.09
CA SER A 74 15.47 -4.41 -18.87
C SER A 74 15.22 -2.91 -19.06
N VAL A 75 15.64 -2.34 -20.20
CA VAL A 75 15.31 -0.95 -20.54
C VAL A 75 13.79 -0.74 -20.62
N ALA A 76 13.06 -1.65 -21.28
CA ALA A 76 11.60 -1.56 -21.38
C ALA A 76 10.90 -1.64 -20.02
N ILE A 77 11.36 -2.51 -19.11
CA ILE A 77 10.82 -2.63 -17.75
C ILE A 77 11.05 -1.34 -16.95
N LEU A 78 12.27 -0.79 -16.99
CA LEU A 78 12.60 0.42 -16.23
C LEU A 78 11.87 1.66 -16.78
N THR A 79 11.85 1.83 -18.10
CA THR A 79 11.16 2.96 -18.75
C THR A 79 9.65 2.88 -18.59
N GLY A 80 9.06 1.71 -18.86
CA GLY A 80 7.63 1.47 -18.65
C GLY A 80 7.24 1.63 -17.19
N GLY A 81 8.05 1.13 -16.25
CA GLY A 81 7.80 1.30 -14.83
C GLY A 81 7.91 2.73 -14.35
N GLY A 82 8.91 3.47 -14.84
CA GLY A 82 9.04 4.92 -14.60
C GLY A 82 7.85 5.70 -15.15
N PHE A 83 7.42 5.39 -16.38
CA PHE A 83 6.23 6.01 -16.98
C PHE A 83 4.97 5.78 -16.15
N VAL A 84 4.71 4.53 -15.74
CA VAL A 84 3.56 4.23 -14.87
C VAL A 84 3.65 4.99 -13.55
N PHE A 85 4.84 5.10 -12.94
CA PHE A 85 5.02 5.87 -11.71
C PHE A 85 4.70 7.35 -11.91
N LEU A 86 5.19 7.96 -12.99
CA LEU A 86 4.90 9.36 -13.34
C LEU A 86 3.41 9.60 -13.56
N VAL A 87 2.71 8.68 -14.23
CA VAL A 87 1.25 8.76 -14.41
C VAL A 87 0.55 8.75 -13.05
N LEU A 88 0.98 7.91 -12.09
CA LEU A 88 0.38 7.86 -10.76
C LEU A 88 0.64 9.13 -9.96
N LEU A 89 1.85 9.68 -10.04
CA LEU A 89 2.17 10.97 -9.43
C LEU A 89 1.31 12.08 -10.02
N TRP A 90 1.13 12.09 -11.34
CA TRP A 90 0.27 13.07 -12.02
C TRP A 90 -1.20 12.95 -11.60
N LEU A 91 -1.73 11.72 -11.53
CA LEU A 91 -3.09 11.46 -11.06
C LEU A 91 -3.29 11.90 -9.60
N GLY A 92 -2.32 11.59 -8.73
CA GLY A 92 -2.34 12.02 -7.34
C GLY A 92 -2.27 13.54 -7.18
N TRP A 93 -1.40 14.19 -7.96
CA TRP A 93 -1.29 15.65 -7.98
C TRP A 93 -2.58 16.30 -8.49
N ARG A 94 -3.17 15.78 -9.57
CA ARG A 94 -4.45 16.26 -10.10
C ARG A 94 -5.58 16.11 -9.06
N SER A 95 -5.62 14.99 -8.35
CA SER A 95 -6.57 14.77 -7.26
C SER A 95 -6.41 15.81 -6.15
N GLN A 96 -5.17 16.12 -5.77
CA GLN A 96 -4.88 17.16 -4.78
C GLN A 96 -5.30 18.56 -5.26
N GLN A 97 -5.08 18.90 -6.54
CA GLN A 97 -5.53 20.16 -7.12
C GLN A 97 -7.07 20.26 -7.13
N GLN A 98 -7.76 19.17 -7.46
CA GLN A 98 -9.22 19.12 -7.42
C GLN A 98 -9.74 19.39 -6.00
N VAL A 99 -9.16 18.78 -4.98
CA VAL A 99 -9.57 18.97 -3.59
C VAL A 99 -9.39 20.41 -3.11
N GLN A 100 -8.38 21.14 -3.61
CA GLN A 100 -8.20 22.55 -3.28
C GLN A 100 -9.32 23.46 -3.81
N THR A 101 -10.12 23.00 -4.77
CA THR A 101 -11.30 23.75 -5.25
C THR A 101 -12.49 23.66 -4.30
N TYR A 102 -12.47 22.72 -3.34
CA TYR A 102 -13.55 22.55 -2.38
C TYR A 102 -13.43 23.57 -1.24
N PRO A 103 -14.56 24.09 -0.73
CA PRO A 103 -14.56 25.08 0.34
C PRO A 103 -13.89 24.52 1.60
N GLU A 104 -13.08 25.36 2.26
CA GLU A 104 -12.49 25.03 3.56
C GLU A 104 -13.53 25.20 4.66
N ILE A 105 -13.59 24.22 5.56
CA ILE A 105 -14.37 24.26 6.79
C ILE A 105 -13.50 23.82 7.96
N GLN A 106 -13.87 24.26 9.17
CA GLN A 106 -13.25 23.84 10.42
C GLN A 106 -14.20 22.87 11.13
N ILE A 107 -13.73 21.66 11.44
CA ILE A 107 -14.49 20.65 12.18
C ILE A 107 -13.68 20.25 13.39
N GLN A 108 -14.20 20.51 14.59
CA GLN A 108 -13.52 20.18 15.86
C GLN A 108 -12.04 20.68 15.88
N ASN A 109 -11.80 21.88 15.35
CA ASN A 109 -10.46 22.50 15.18
C ASN A 109 -9.52 21.84 14.17
N HIS A 110 -10.04 20.96 13.30
CA HIS A 110 -9.31 20.40 12.17
C HIS A 110 -9.76 21.05 10.84
N PRO A 111 -8.82 21.54 10.02
CA PRO A 111 -9.15 22.04 8.69
C PRO A 111 -9.54 20.87 7.78
N ALA A 112 -10.68 21.01 7.10
CA ALA A 112 -11.20 20.03 6.17
C ALA A 112 -11.75 20.68 4.90
N ARG A 113 -11.85 19.90 3.83
CA ARG A 113 -12.44 20.30 2.55
C ARG A 113 -13.83 19.68 2.43
N LEU A 114 -14.84 20.52 2.22
CA LEU A 114 -16.23 20.07 2.16
C LEU A 114 -16.63 19.62 0.74
N LEU A 115 -16.98 18.35 0.61
CA LEU A 115 -17.57 17.77 -0.58
C LEU A 115 -19.11 17.84 -0.49
N LYS A 116 -19.73 18.62 -1.38
CA LYS A 116 -21.19 18.77 -1.45
C LYS A 116 -21.85 17.52 -2.06
N THR A 117 -22.00 16.48 -1.27
CA THR A 117 -22.68 15.23 -1.63
C THR A 117 -23.46 14.70 -0.43
N PRO A 118 -24.65 14.11 -0.61
CA PRO A 118 -25.43 13.51 0.49
C PRO A 118 -24.87 12.16 0.97
N LEU A 119 -23.81 11.66 0.33
CA LEU A 119 -23.26 10.32 0.57
C LEU A 119 -22.21 10.44 1.68
N CYS A 120 -22.21 9.53 2.66
CA CYS A 120 -21.27 9.58 3.78
C CYS A 120 -19.85 9.26 3.30
N PHE A 121 -18.95 10.22 3.45
CA PHE A 121 -17.56 10.08 3.04
C PHE A 121 -16.65 10.95 3.92
N ALA A 122 -15.61 10.33 4.44
CA ALA A 122 -14.42 11.00 4.96
C ALA A 122 -13.21 10.37 4.27
N GLY A 123 -12.12 11.11 4.12
CA GLY A 123 -10.92 10.56 3.51
C GLY A 123 -9.75 11.54 3.42
N GLN A 124 -8.55 11.03 3.66
CA GLN A 124 -7.31 11.72 3.32
C GLN A 124 -7.05 11.72 1.81
N VAL A 125 -6.98 12.90 1.17
CA VAL A 125 -6.73 13.04 -0.26
C VAL A 125 -5.50 13.89 -0.55
N GLY A 126 -4.59 13.35 -1.36
CA GLY A 126 -3.36 14.00 -1.78
C GLY A 126 -2.19 13.03 -1.74
N LEU A 127 -0.98 13.52 -1.97
CA LEU A 127 0.23 12.70 -1.96
C LEU A 127 1.03 12.91 -0.67
N TRP A 128 1.76 14.02 -0.59
CA TRP A 128 2.76 14.24 0.46
C TRP A 128 2.26 15.03 1.67
N ARG A 129 1.23 15.85 1.44
CA ARG A 129 0.48 16.55 2.49
C ARG A 129 -1.00 16.35 2.19
N PRO A 130 -1.55 15.15 2.51
CA PRO A 130 -2.95 14.89 2.25
C PRO A 130 -3.82 15.88 3.04
N GLN A 131 -4.97 16.22 2.47
CA GLN A 131 -5.98 17.05 3.10
C GLN A 131 -7.18 16.18 3.43
N LEU A 132 -7.76 16.42 4.60
CA LEU A 132 -8.99 15.79 5.00
C LEU A 132 -10.14 16.31 4.11
N VAL A 133 -10.85 15.39 3.46
CA VAL A 133 -12.08 15.67 2.72
C VAL A 133 -13.22 15.01 3.47
N VAL A 134 -14.30 15.76 3.70
CA VAL A 134 -15.52 15.26 4.33
C VAL A 134 -16.72 15.64 3.48
N SER A 135 -17.75 14.80 3.46
CA SER A 135 -18.99 15.11 2.74
C SER A 135 -20.03 15.78 3.62
N GLN A 136 -20.95 16.52 3.00
CA GLN A 136 -22.13 17.04 3.67
C GLN A 136 -22.96 15.91 4.30
N GLY A 137 -23.16 14.80 3.59
CA GLY A 137 -23.90 13.63 4.11
C GLY A 137 -23.29 13.02 5.37
N LEU A 138 -21.96 13.03 5.49
CA LEU A 138 -21.28 12.59 6.72
C LEU A 138 -21.64 13.50 7.91
N LEU A 139 -21.58 14.82 7.71
CA LEU A 139 -21.86 15.82 8.74
C LEU A 139 -23.33 15.83 9.16
N ASP A 140 -24.23 15.53 8.23
CA ASP A 140 -25.67 15.47 8.50
C ASP A 140 -26.08 14.16 9.21
N THR A 141 -25.28 13.10 9.06
CA THR A 141 -25.61 11.76 9.58
C THR A 141 -25.02 11.48 10.96
N LEU A 142 -23.78 11.93 11.20
CA LEU A 142 -23.05 11.60 12.43
C LEU A 142 -23.25 12.66 13.51
N ASN A 143 -23.42 12.23 14.75
CA ASN A 143 -23.35 13.12 15.90
C ASN A 143 -21.89 13.55 16.19
N GLU A 144 -21.69 14.43 17.17
CA GLU A 144 -20.37 15.00 17.48
C GLU A 144 -19.33 13.95 17.88
N GLU A 145 -19.71 12.97 18.71
CA GLU A 145 -18.82 11.91 19.17
C GLU A 145 -18.44 10.96 18.03
N GLN A 146 -19.41 10.57 17.20
CA GLN A 146 -19.21 9.72 16.03
C GLN A 146 -18.35 10.41 14.97
N LEU A 147 -18.57 11.70 14.74
CA LEU A 147 -17.73 12.50 13.86
C LEU A 147 -16.30 12.55 14.38
N GLY A 148 -16.11 12.77 15.69
CA GLY A 148 -14.80 12.72 16.34
C GLY A 148 -14.10 11.38 16.14
N ALA A 149 -14.83 10.26 16.21
CA ALA A 149 -14.28 8.93 15.96
C ALA A 149 -13.83 8.73 14.50
N VAL A 150 -14.62 9.19 13.53
CA VAL A 150 -14.22 9.15 12.10
C VAL A 150 -12.99 10.05 11.85
N LEU A 151 -12.93 11.23 12.47
CA LEU A 151 -11.78 12.12 12.34
C LEU A 151 -10.51 11.52 12.95
N ALA A 152 -10.61 10.82 14.09
CA ALA A 152 -9.50 10.08 14.67
C ALA A 152 -9.00 8.99 13.72
N HIS A 153 -9.92 8.22 13.10
CA HIS A 153 -9.56 7.23 12.09
C HIS A 153 -8.82 7.85 10.89
N GLU A 154 -9.35 8.96 10.34
CA GLU A 154 -8.70 9.67 9.22
C GLU A 154 -7.35 10.28 9.60
N GLN A 155 -7.18 10.70 10.85
CA GLN A 155 -5.91 11.21 11.34
C GLN A 155 -4.85 10.12 11.45
N ALA A 156 -5.25 8.87 11.72
CA ALA A 156 -4.34 7.72 11.66
C ALA A 156 -3.75 7.55 10.25
N HIS A 157 -4.58 7.64 9.20
CA HIS A 157 -4.09 7.56 7.82
C HIS A 157 -3.10 8.68 7.47
N ALA A 158 -3.34 9.89 7.98
CA ALA A 158 -2.40 11.01 7.83
C ALA A 158 -1.09 10.74 8.59
N TYR A 159 -1.17 10.26 9.84
CA TYR A 159 -0.03 9.93 10.69
C TYR A 159 0.87 8.86 10.06
N TYR A 160 0.28 7.80 9.50
CA TYR A 160 1.02 6.72 8.84
C TYR A 160 1.43 7.03 7.39
N GLY A 161 0.99 8.16 6.83
CA GLY A 161 1.30 8.56 5.45
C GLY A 161 0.72 7.60 4.40
N ASP A 162 -0.48 7.08 4.65
CA ASP A 162 -1.03 5.97 3.86
C ASP A 162 -1.26 6.33 2.40
N THR A 163 -1.62 7.57 2.10
CA THR A 163 -1.76 8.05 0.72
C THR A 163 -0.48 7.89 -0.09
N PHE A 164 0.68 8.21 0.49
CA PHE A 164 1.97 8.08 -0.17
C PHE A 164 2.40 6.61 -0.30
N TRP A 165 2.40 5.86 0.80
CA TRP A 165 2.88 4.47 0.78
C TRP A 165 2.01 3.58 -0.09
N PHE A 166 0.69 3.75 -0.09
CA PHE A 166 -0.20 3.00 -0.97
C PHE A 166 -0.08 3.42 -2.44
N LEU A 167 0.39 4.63 -2.76
CA LEU A 167 0.79 4.96 -4.13
C LEU A 167 2.01 4.13 -4.55
N VAL A 168 3.05 4.10 -3.71
CA VAL A 168 4.30 3.36 -4.00
C VAL A 168 4.03 1.85 -4.10
N TRP A 169 3.31 1.27 -3.14
CA TRP A 169 2.94 -0.14 -3.18
C TRP A 169 1.97 -0.47 -4.31
N GLY A 170 1.05 0.44 -4.62
CA GLY A 170 0.16 0.34 -5.77
C GLY A 170 0.91 0.38 -7.11
N TRP A 171 2.02 1.11 -7.20
CA TRP A 171 2.92 1.08 -8.35
C TRP A 171 3.62 -0.28 -8.47
N LEU A 172 4.26 -0.76 -7.40
CA LEU A 172 4.92 -2.08 -7.36
C LEU A 172 3.96 -3.23 -7.70
N ARG A 173 2.72 -3.14 -7.21
CA ARG A 173 1.63 -4.06 -7.55
C ARG A 173 1.35 -4.07 -9.05
N ARG A 174 1.26 -2.92 -9.71
CA ARG A 174 0.99 -2.83 -11.16
C ARG A 174 2.12 -3.44 -11.98
N LEU A 175 3.37 -3.22 -11.58
CA LEU A 175 4.55 -3.83 -12.24
C LEU A 175 4.55 -5.36 -12.19
N THR A 176 3.98 -5.93 -11.13
CA THR A 176 3.98 -7.37 -10.89
C THR A 176 2.57 -7.96 -10.83
N ALA A 177 1.61 -7.34 -11.54
CA ALA A 177 0.23 -7.82 -11.57
C ALA A 177 0.08 -9.26 -12.09
N TRP A 178 1.05 -9.71 -12.89
CA TRP A 178 1.17 -11.07 -13.43
C TRP A 178 1.70 -12.10 -12.41
N LEU A 179 2.28 -11.67 -11.28
CA LEU A 179 2.72 -12.58 -10.22
C LEU A 179 1.52 -13.15 -9.45
N PRO A 180 1.60 -14.42 -9.00
CA PRO A 180 0.53 -15.08 -8.29
C PRO A 180 0.22 -14.37 -6.97
N ARG A 181 -1.04 -14.46 -6.52
CA ARG A 181 -1.55 -13.89 -5.25
C ARG A 181 -1.44 -12.37 -5.11
N THR A 182 -0.95 -11.62 -6.10
CA THR A 182 -0.83 -10.15 -6.04
C THR A 182 -2.14 -9.45 -5.67
N GLY A 183 -3.27 -9.90 -6.24
CA GLY A 183 -4.59 -9.38 -5.88
C GLY A 183 -4.97 -9.68 -4.42
N GLN A 184 -4.73 -10.90 -3.95
CA GLN A 184 -5.04 -11.32 -2.58
C GLN A 184 -4.20 -10.54 -1.55
N LEU A 185 -2.90 -10.40 -1.80
CA LEU A 185 -1.99 -9.61 -0.98
C LEU A 185 -2.40 -8.15 -0.92
N TRP A 186 -2.87 -7.59 -2.03
CA TRP A 186 -3.39 -6.23 -2.05
C TRP A 186 -4.65 -6.08 -1.20
N GLN A 187 -5.61 -7.02 -1.31
CA GLN A 187 -6.83 -6.95 -0.50
C GLN A 187 -6.56 -7.14 1.00
N GLU A 188 -5.60 -8.00 1.34
CA GLU A 188 -5.10 -8.20 2.70
C GLU A 188 -4.45 -6.92 3.25
N LEU A 189 -3.56 -6.29 2.46
CA LEU A 189 -2.89 -5.06 2.86
C LEU A 189 -3.85 -3.89 3.07
N LEU A 190 -4.91 -3.81 2.26
CA LEU A 190 -6.00 -2.85 2.46
C LEU A 190 -6.73 -3.11 3.78
N LEU A 191 -7.07 -4.35 4.12
CA LEU A 191 -7.70 -4.68 5.41
C LEU A 191 -6.79 -4.31 6.58
N LEU A 192 -5.51 -4.70 6.51
CA LEU A 192 -4.55 -4.43 7.59
C LEU A 192 -4.27 -2.93 7.76
N ARG A 193 -4.42 -2.13 6.70
CA ARG A 193 -4.38 -0.66 6.76
C ARG A 193 -5.51 -0.13 7.63
N GLU A 194 -6.74 -0.59 7.38
CA GLU A 194 -7.91 -0.18 8.15
C GLU A 194 -7.78 -0.63 9.61
N LEU A 195 -7.38 -1.89 9.87
CA LEU A 195 -7.17 -2.40 11.22
C LEU A 195 -6.16 -1.57 12.02
N ARG A 196 -5.07 -1.13 11.38
CA ARG A 196 -4.08 -0.28 12.02
C ARG A 196 -4.63 1.13 12.30
N ALA A 197 -5.43 1.68 11.39
CA ALA A 197 -6.08 2.98 11.58
C ALA A 197 -7.13 2.93 12.70
N ASP A 198 -7.95 1.88 12.72
CA ASP A 198 -8.94 1.61 13.77
C ASP A 198 -8.28 1.44 15.14
N HIS A 199 -7.19 0.67 15.22
CA HIS A 199 -6.42 0.51 16.46
C HIS A 199 -5.89 1.85 16.98
N TRP A 200 -5.33 2.68 16.09
CA TRP A 200 -4.84 4.01 16.46
C TRP A 200 -5.97 4.93 16.93
N ALA A 201 -7.11 4.92 16.24
CA ALA A 201 -8.27 5.72 16.64
C ALA A 201 -8.83 5.28 17.99
N ALA A 202 -8.86 3.97 18.25
CA ALA A 202 -9.31 3.40 19.52
C ALA A 202 -8.44 3.79 20.73
N THR A 203 -7.23 4.34 20.53
CA THR A 203 -6.46 4.93 21.65
C THR A 203 -6.87 6.36 21.98
N GLN A 204 -7.64 7.01 21.10
CA GLN A 204 -8.04 8.43 21.19
C GLN A 204 -9.53 8.60 21.48
N VAL A 205 -10.36 7.65 21.05
CA VAL A 205 -11.81 7.67 21.21
C VAL A 205 -12.32 6.32 21.74
N ASP A 206 -13.55 6.30 22.24
CA ASP A 206 -14.20 5.08 22.70
C ASP A 206 -14.35 4.05 21.54
N PRO A 207 -13.89 2.79 21.71
CA PRO A 207 -13.92 1.78 20.65
C PRO A 207 -15.33 1.42 20.17
N LEU A 208 -16.35 1.48 21.05
CA LEU A 208 -17.74 1.19 20.67
C LEU A 208 -18.27 2.32 19.77
N THR A 209 -18.02 3.57 20.14
CA THR A 209 -18.36 4.75 19.34
C THR A 209 -17.71 4.69 17.95
N LEU A 210 -16.45 4.25 17.88
CA LEU A 210 -15.76 4.03 16.60
C LEU A 210 -16.44 2.94 15.77
N ALA A 211 -16.75 1.78 16.36
CA ALA A 211 -17.43 0.68 15.66
C ALA A 211 -18.82 1.09 15.15
N GLU A 212 -19.60 1.82 15.95
CA GLU A 212 -20.90 2.38 15.55
C GLU A 212 -20.76 3.35 14.36
N SER A 213 -19.77 4.23 14.42
CA SER A 213 -19.49 5.19 13.35
C SER A 213 -19.15 4.50 12.03
N LEU A 214 -18.31 3.45 12.08
CA LEU A 214 -17.97 2.63 10.91
C LEU A 214 -19.22 1.98 10.29
N LEU A 215 -20.11 1.43 11.12
CA LEU A 215 -21.37 0.85 10.66
C LEU A 215 -22.27 1.87 9.95
N LEU A 216 -22.33 3.11 10.44
CA LEU A 216 -23.13 4.18 9.83
C LEU A 216 -22.54 4.63 8.48
N VAL A 217 -21.22 4.76 8.38
CA VAL A 217 -20.55 5.18 7.15
C VAL A 217 -20.68 4.13 6.05
N VAL A 218 -20.46 2.84 6.37
CA VAL A 218 -20.52 1.74 5.37
C VAL A 218 -21.93 1.48 4.85
N ARG A 219 -22.96 1.77 5.65
CA ARG A 219 -24.37 1.59 5.24
C ARG A 219 -24.88 2.67 4.27
N SER A 220 -24.10 3.73 4.04
CA SER A 220 -24.45 4.76 3.06
C SER A 220 -24.14 4.29 1.63
N PRO A 221 -25.06 4.42 0.65
CA PRO A 221 -24.82 4.00 -0.73
C PRO A 221 -23.64 4.78 -1.36
N LEU A 222 -22.79 4.10 -2.12
CA LEU A 222 -21.60 4.72 -2.75
C LEU A 222 -21.92 5.27 -4.15
N PRO A 223 -21.42 6.47 -4.51
CA PRO A 223 -21.33 6.91 -5.90
C PRO A 223 -20.01 6.40 -6.54
N PRO A 224 -19.94 6.29 -7.88
CA PRO A 224 -18.72 5.89 -8.57
C PRO A 224 -17.75 7.08 -8.66
N PHE A 225 -16.87 7.27 -7.69
CA PHE A 225 -15.74 8.20 -7.82
C PHE A 225 -14.48 7.48 -8.35
N PRO A 226 -13.88 7.93 -9.46
CA PRO A 226 -12.76 7.22 -10.11
C PRO A 226 -11.38 7.47 -9.48
N THR A 227 -11.25 8.31 -8.44
CA THR A 227 -9.93 8.80 -7.96
C THR A 227 -9.74 8.85 -6.45
N ALA A 228 -10.76 8.54 -5.64
CA ALA A 228 -10.53 8.28 -4.22
C ALA A 228 -9.88 6.89 -4.11
N VAL A 229 -8.91 6.72 -3.19
CA VAL A 229 -8.53 5.39 -2.70
C VAL A 229 -9.77 4.89 -1.97
N ALA A 230 -10.67 4.27 -2.73
CA ALA A 230 -12.03 4.02 -2.28
C ALA A 230 -12.01 3.23 -0.97
N PHE A 231 -12.81 3.69 -0.01
CA PHE A 231 -13.48 2.87 1.00
C PHE A 231 -14.34 1.81 0.29
N ASN A 232 -13.72 0.95 -0.51
CA ASN A 232 -14.36 -0.22 -1.09
C ASN A 232 -14.26 -1.32 -0.04
N ASP A 233 -14.95 -1.10 1.08
CA ASP A 233 -14.99 -2.07 2.16
C ASP A 233 -16.01 -3.13 1.76
N GLN A 234 -15.50 -4.30 1.35
CA GLN A 234 -16.34 -5.47 1.18
C GLN A 234 -16.97 -5.82 2.53
N PRO A 235 -18.20 -6.35 2.58
CA PRO A 235 -18.92 -6.62 3.85
C PRO A 235 -18.10 -7.42 4.87
N HIS A 236 -17.30 -8.39 4.39
CA HIS A 236 -16.42 -9.20 5.24
C HIS A 236 -15.32 -8.41 5.96
N ARG A 237 -14.89 -7.26 5.42
CA ARG A 237 -13.87 -6.42 6.06
C ARG A 237 -14.41 -5.68 7.27
N LEU A 238 -15.66 -5.26 7.22
CA LEU A 238 -16.27 -4.56 8.33
C LEU A 238 -16.39 -5.46 9.56
N GLU A 239 -16.76 -6.73 9.36
CA GLU A 239 -16.80 -7.73 10.43
C GLU A 239 -15.42 -7.96 11.05
N ASP A 240 -14.37 -8.14 10.22
CA ASP A 240 -12.99 -8.29 10.69
C ASP A 240 -12.53 -7.07 11.52
N ARG A 241 -12.90 -5.85 11.09
CA ARG A 241 -12.58 -4.60 11.78
C ARG A 241 -13.29 -4.47 13.13
N ILE A 242 -14.59 -4.72 13.16
CA ILE A 242 -15.39 -4.68 14.40
C ILE A 242 -14.87 -5.73 15.40
N ASN A 243 -14.64 -6.97 14.94
CA ASN A 243 -14.11 -8.02 15.79
C ASN A 243 -12.73 -7.66 16.37
N ALA A 244 -11.86 -7.02 15.58
CA ALA A 244 -10.57 -6.55 16.06
C ALA A 244 -10.67 -5.40 17.08
N LEU A 245 -11.62 -4.47 16.90
CA LEU A 245 -11.87 -3.38 17.86
C LEU A 245 -12.37 -3.90 19.21
N LEU A 246 -13.21 -4.94 19.19
CA LEU A 246 -13.76 -5.56 20.39
C LEU A 246 -12.78 -6.53 21.07
N ALA A 247 -11.75 -6.99 20.36
CA ALA A 247 -10.74 -7.87 20.92
C ALA A 247 -9.82 -7.10 21.88
N THR A 248 -9.74 -7.58 23.13
CA THR A 248 -8.91 -7.00 24.21
C THR A 248 -7.42 -7.37 24.10
N ASP A 249 -7.06 -8.36 23.28
CA ASP A 249 -5.67 -8.81 23.10
C ASP A 249 -5.18 -8.50 21.69
N GLN A 250 -4.45 -7.40 21.55
CA GLN A 250 -3.97 -6.91 20.27
C GLN A 250 -2.47 -7.13 20.10
N GLY A 251 -2.06 -8.40 20.09
CA GLY A 251 -0.91 -8.90 19.33
C GLY A 251 0.48 -8.53 19.85
N ASP A 252 1.28 -9.56 20.14
CA ASP A 252 2.68 -9.46 20.53
C ASP A 252 3.55 -8.67 19.51
N GLY A 253 3.83 -7.41 19.83
CA GLY A 253 4.70 -6.52 19.06
C GLY A 253 6.13 -7.03 18.89
N GLN A 254 6.58 -7.97 19.73
CA GLN A 254 7.91 -8.58 19.60
C GLN A 254 7.99 -9.48 18.36
N GLY A 255 6.95 -10.27 18.10
CA GLY A 255 6.89 -11.12 16.91
C GLY A 255 6.90 -10.31 15.60
N ALA A 256 6.18 -9.18 15.56
CA ALA A 256 6.18 -8.29 14.39
C ALA A 256 7.55 -7.64 14.16
N LYS A 257 8.25 -7.26 15.24
CA LYS A 257 9.61 -6.75 15.16
C LYS A 257 10.58 -7.80 14.61
N GLN A 258 10.51 -9.04 15.11
CA GLN A 258 11.37 -10.13 14.64
C GLN A 258 11.12 -10.48 13.16
N GLU A 259 9.86 -10.50 12.73
CA GLU A 259 9.55 -10.66 11.31
C GLU A 259 10.09 -9.50 10.47
N ARG A 260 9.95 -8.26 10.95
CA ARG A 260 10.45 -7.08 10.24
C ARG A 260 11.96 -7.17 10.05
N ASP A 261 12.70 -7.48 11.11
CA ASP A 261 14.15 -7.58 11.06
C ASP A 261 14.59 -8.70 10.10
N ARG A 262 13.87 -9.83 10.08
CA ARG A 262 14.11 -10.92 9.12
C ARG A 262 13.89 -10.49 7.66
N TRP A 263 12.78 -9.81 7.37
CA TRP A 263 12.48 -9.32 6.04
C TRP A 263 13.44 -8.22 5.59
N LEU A 264 13.87 -7.33 6.50
CA LEU A 264 14.86 -6.29 6.20
C LEU A 264 16.23 -6.89 5.89
N LEU A 265 16.71 -7.84 6.70
CA LEU A 265 18.02 -8.46 6.51
C LEU A 265 18.06 -9.32 5.25
N TRP A 266 17.20 -10.33 5.16
CA TRP A 266 17.21 -11.29 4.05
C TRP A 266 16.64 -10.69 2.77
N GLY A 267 15.57 -9.91 2.86
CA GLY A 267 14.98 -9.22 1.71
C GLY A 267 15.89 -8.14 1.17
N GLY A 268 16.55 -7.36 2.04
CA GLY A 268 17.53 -6.36 1.65
C GLY A 268 18.73 -6.98 0.92
N LEU A 269 19.30 -8.04 1.48
CA LEU A 269 20.40 -8.79 0.82
C LEU A 269 19.98 -9.29 -0.56
N LEU A 270 18.78 -9.88 -0.67
CA LEU A 270 18.27 -10.42 -1.91
C LEU A 270 18.00 -9.35 -2.98
N ILE A 271 17.48 -8.18 -2.59
CA ILE A 271 17.27 -7.03 -3.49
C ILE A 271 18.60 -6.47 -4.00
N LEU A 272 19.62 -6.40 -3.14
CA LEU A 272 20.92 -5.82 -3.48
C LEU A 272 21.86 -6.79 -4.19
N LEU A 273 21.61 -8.10 -4.09
CA LEU A 273 22.44 -9.14 -4.70
C LEU A 273 22.76 -8.89 -6.19
N PRO A 274 21.80 -8.51 -7.07
CA PRO A 274 22.10 -8.24 -8.47
C PRO A 274 23.10 -7.10 -8.68
N LEU A 275 23.07 -6.08 -7.81
CA LEU A 275 24.02 -4.96 -7.87
C LEU A 275 25.37 -5.33 -7.27
N LEU A 276 25.40 -6.12 -6.20
CA LEU A 276 26.64 -6.60 -5.57
C LEU A 276 27.44 -7.54 -6.46
N LEU A 277 26.77 -8.30 -7.32
CA LEU A 277 27.42 -9.18 -8.29
C LEU A 277 27.95 -8.43 -9.53
N MET A 278 27.68 -7.12 -9.65
CA MET A 278 28.11 -6.32 -10.80
C MET A 278 29.62 -6.30 -11.05
N PRO A 279 30.50 -6.19 -10.04
CA PRO A 279 31.95 -6.20 -10.26
C PRO A 279 32.50 -7.53 -10.82
N LEU A 280 31.71 -8.60 -10.83
CA LEU A 280 32.09 -9.89 -11.42
C LEU A 280 31.82 -9.96 -12.93
N HIS A 281 31.22 -8.91 -13.50
CA HIS A 281 31.03 -8.75 -14.93
C HIS A 281 32.34 -8.33 -15.60
N GLN A 282 32.76 -9.07 -16.64
CA GLN A 282 33.96 -8.80 -17.44
C GLN A 282 33.60 -8.43 -18.89
#